data_AF-A0A1G5QE48-F1
#
_entry.id   AF-A0A1G5QE48-F1
#
_cell.length_a   1.000
_cell.length_b   1.000
_cell.length_c   1.000
_cell.angle_alpha   90.00
_cell.angle_beta   90.00
_cell.angle_gamma   90.00
#
_symmetry.space_group_name_H-M   'P 1'
#
loop_
_entity.id
_entity.type
_entity.pdbx_description
1 polymer ?
#
loop_
_entity_poly.entity_id
_entity_poly.type
_entity_poly.pdbx_seq_one_letter_code
_entity_poly.pdbx_strand_id
1 'polypeptide(L)'
;MGNGVQTGFRKLIGVAVVGMLALSSCSTVPHDSEAGQTRAEAREALEAVPGITVTGFSGGDKPNVKGNTGYAVEFEIEPGYSVERGDLLIDYVVRLIWSIGEGYMPTEELRLVVTTAEWEPRFDLVAATEAAHLTAKATQIGDRNTVLIPVDIDDPDGERNLSRIATNGRWPIEAPATLPLDVTVKRG
;
A
#
# COMPACT_ATOMS: atom_id res chain seq x y z
N MET A 1 -15.35 -13.76 76.04
CA MET A 1 -15.82 -12.37 76.18
C MET A 1 -15.38 -11.64 74.92
N GLY A 2 -16.20 -11.12 74.02
CA GLY A 2 -17.64 -10.91 73.95
C GLY A 2 -17.84 -9.82 72.88
N ASN A 3 -18.41 -10.23 71.75
CA ASN A 3 -19.22 -9.50 70.77
C ASN A 3 -18.74 -8.17 70.14
N GLY A 4 -18.80 -8.14 68.81
CA GLY A 4 -18.80 -6.92 68.00
C GLY A 4 -18.84 -7.19 66.49
N VAL A 5 -19.89 -7.87 66.00
CA VAL A 5 -20.17 -7.99 64.56
C VAL A 5 -20.76 -6.67 64.06
N GLN A 6 -20.13 -6.04 63.06
CA GLN A 6 -20.82 -5.12 62.15
C GLN A 6 -20.75 -5.65 60.73
N THR A 7 -21.90 -6.16 60.31
CA THR A 7 -22.38 -6.37 58.95
C THR A 7 -22.38 -5.07 58.15
N GLY A 8 -21.68 -5.05 57.02
CA GLY A 8 -21.89 -4.11 55.93
C GLY A 8 -22.30 -4.87 54.66
N PHE A 9 -23.61 -5.02 54.46
CA PHE A 9 -24.21 -5.60 53.26
C PHE A 9 -24.39 -4.50 52.19
N ARG A 10 -24.09 -4.86 50.93
CA ARG A 10 -24.62 -4.32 49.65
C ARG A 10 -24.20 -2.92 49.16
N LYS A 11 -23.52 -2.92 48.00
CA LYS A 11 -24.11 -2.40 46.74
C LYS A 11 -23.36 -2.97 45.52
N LEU A 12 -24.03 -3.93 44.85
CA LEU A 12 -23.83 -4.27 43.44
C LEU A 12 -24.58 -3.21 42.61
N ILE A 13 -23.84 -2.35 41.90
CA ILE A 13 -24.26 -1.55 40.73
C ILE A 13 -22.93 -1.32 39.99
N GLY A 14 -22.60 -1.85 38.81
CA GLY A 14 -23.44 -2.27 37.70
C GLY A 14 -23.62 -1.11 36.73
N VAL A 15 -22.62 -0.79 35.90
CA VAL A 15 -22.79 -0.30 34.52
C VAL A 15 -21.53 -0.66 33.72
N ALA A 16 -21.63 -1.72 32.90
CA ALA A 16 -20.80 -1.86 31.73
C ALA A 16 -21.29 -0.80 30.72
N VAL A 17 -20.51 0.24 30.46
CA VAL A 17 -20.78 1.11 29.32
C VAL A 17 -20.19 0.43 28.10
N VAL A 18 -21.00 -0.46 27.50
CA VAL A 18 -20.88 -0.83 26.09
C VAL A 18 -21.26 0.42 25.30
N GLY A 19 -20.26 1.25 25.02
CA GLY A 19 -20.39 2.38 24.10
C GLY A 19 -20.26 1.88 22.67
N MET A 20 -21.25 1.11 22.21
CA MET A 20 -21.40 0.79 20.79
C MET A 20 -21.97 2.03 20.09
N LEU A 21 -21.08 2.96 19.76
CA LEU A 21 -21.40 4.04 18.84
C LEU A 21 -21.42 3.45 17.43
N ALA A 22 -22.60 2.96 17.03
CA ALA A 22 -22.96 2.86 15.63
C ALA A 22 -23.06 4.29 15.07
N LEU A 23 -21.92 4.87 14.74
CA LEU A 23 -21.86 6.07 13.91
C LEU A 23 -22.23 5.64 12.50
N SER A 24 -23.33 6.20 12.00
CA SER A 24 -23.65 6.19 10.58
C SER A 24 -22.41 6.66 9.81
N SER A 25 -21.73 5.73 9.13
CA SER A 25 -20.50 6.00 8.39
C SER A 25 -20.80 6.90 7.20
N CYS A 26 -20.72 8.21 7.41
CA CYS A 26 -20.21 9.09 6.37
C CYS A 26 -18.69 9.02 6.50
N SER A 27 -18.07 7.88 6.11
CA SER A 27 -16.62 7.73 6.19
C SER A 27 -15.98 8.63 5.15
N THR A 28 -15.50 9.78 5.58
CA THR A 28 -14.55 10.57 4.80
C THR A 28 -13.28 9.75 4.62
N VAL A 29 -12.82 9.61 3.38
CA VAL A 29 -11.52 8.99 3.06
C VAL A 29 -10.44 9.71 3.87
N PRO A 30 -9.61 8.98 4.65
CA PRO A 30 -8.49 9.59 5.38
C PRO A 30 -7.59 10.40 4.44
N HIS A 31 -7.13 11.55 4.91
CA HIS A 31 -6.17 12.38 4.20
C HIS A 31 -5.20 13.03 5.18
N ASP A 32 -3.98 13.32 4.73
CA ASP A 32 -2.92 14.01 5.45
C ASP A 32 -2.67 13.46 6.87
N SER A 33 -1.74 12.52 6.96
CA SER A 33 -1.31 11.91 8.21
C SER A 33 -0.03 12.56 8.74
N GLU A 34 0.05 12.76 10.06
CA GLU A 34 1.29 13.10 10.77
C GLU A 34 2.31 11.94 10.78
N ALA A 35 1.87 10.73 10.41
CA ALA A 35 2.71 9.56 10.23
C ALA A 35 2.94 9.28 8.73
N GLY A 36 3.90 8.40 8.42
CA GLY A 36 4.23 8.04 7.05
C GLY A 36 5.25 8.97 6.42
N GLN A 37 5.49 8.76 5.12
CA GLN A 37 6.41 9.56 4.32
C GLN A 37 5.66 10.47 3.34
N THR A 38 6.36 11.44 2.77
CA THR A 38 5.87 12.26 1.66
C THR A 38 5.92 11.48 0.35
N ARG A 39 5.18 11.95 -0.67
CA ARG A 39 5.27 11.36 -2.03
C ARG A 39 6.66 11.55 -2.63
N ALA A 40 7.34 12.65 -2.28
CA ALA A 40 8.70 12.94 -2.74
C ALA A 40 9.73 11.94 -2.16
N GLU A 41 9.66 11.64 -0.86
CA GLU A 41 10.51 10.64 -0.21
C GLU A 41 10.25 9.24 -0.78
N ALA A 42 8.97 8.86 -1.00
CA ALA A 42 8.63 7.59 -1.62
C ALA A 42 9.20 7.47 -3.04
N ARG A 43 9.19 8.56 -3.82
CA ARG A 43 9.80 8.63 -5.15
C ARG A 43 11.32 8.47 -5.07
N GLU A 44 11.98 9.23 -4.20
CA GLU A 44 13.43 9.17 -4.01
C GLU A 44 13.88 7.76 -3.58
N ALA A 45 13.11 7.12 -2.70
CA ALA A 45 13.38 5.76 -2.25
C ALA A 45 13.25 4.70 -3.37
N LEU A 46 12.43 4.96 -4.40
CA LEU A 46 12.34 4.11 -5.59
C LEU A 46 13.47 4.43 -6.58
N GLU A 47 13.81 5.70 -6.78
CA GLU A 47 14.95 6.12 -7.61
C GLU A 47 16.31 5.67 -7.05
N ALA A 48 16.38 5.39 -5.74
CA ALA A 48 17.56 4.82 -5.11
C ALA A 48 17.81 3.34 -5.47
N VAL A 49 16.82 2.65 -6.07
CA VAL A 49 16.98 1.27 -6.54
C VAL A 49 17.85 1.28 -7.82
N PRO A 50 19.00 0.58 -7.85
CA PRO A 50 19.88 0.59 -9.02
C PRO A 50 19.16 0.21 -10.31
N GLY A 51 19.37 0.95 -11.39
CA GLY A 51 18.77 0.65 -12.69
C GLY A 51 17.27 0.93 -12.78
N ILE A 52 16.70 1.70 -11.84
CA ILE A 52 15.32 2.16 -11.88
C ILE A 52 15.31 3.68 -12.06
N THR A 53 14.60 4.15 -13.09
CA THR A 53 14.27 5.57 -13.27
C THR A 53 12.77 5.75 -13.11
N VAL A 54 12.33 6.58 -12.16
CA VAL A 54 10.89 6.87 -11.99
C VAL A 54 10.48 7.91 -13.03
N THR A 55 9.52 7.60 -13.89
CA THR A 55 9.03 8.50 -14.94
C THR A 55 7.71 9.17 -14.57
N GLY A 56 6.98 8.61 -13.60
CA GLY A 56 5.73 9.17 -13.09
C GLY A 56 5.45 8.73 -11.67
N PHE A 57 4.96 9.64 -10.84
CA PHE A 57 4.44 9.33 -9.50
C PHE A 57 3.33 10.31 -9.18
N SER A 58 2.09 9.85 -9.21
CA SER A 58 0.89 10.66 -8.99
C SER A 58 -0.12 9.95 -8.09
N GLY A 59 -1.10 10.70 -7.59
CA GLY A 59 -2.08 10.23 -6.62
C GLY A 59 -2.07 11.03 -5.32
N GLY A 60 -2.95 10.61 -4.41
CA GLY A 60 -3.25 11.35 -3.18
C GLY A 60 -4.17 12.56 -3.40
N ASP A 61 -4.74 12.68 -4.61
CA ASP A 61 -5.70 13.72 -4.94
C ASP A 61 -7.04 13.52 -4.22
N LYS A 62 -7.85 14.59 -4.20
CA LYS A 62 -9.19 14.55 -3.63
C LYS A 62 -10.03 13.44 -4.28
N PRO A 63 -10.87 12.70 -3.51
CA PRO A 63 -11.75 11.68 -4.05
C PRO A 63 -12.59 12.20 -5.22
N ASN A 64 -12.75 11.34 -6.24
CA ASN A 64 -13.58 11.67 -7.40
C ASN A 64 -15.09 11.70 -7.04
N VAL A 65 -15.97 11.91 -8.02
CA VAL A 65 -17.44 11.97 -7.80
C VAL A 65 -18.03 10.71 -7.17
N LYS A 66 -17.34 9.56 -7.27
CA LYS A 66 -17.73 8.29 -6.66
C LYS A 66 -17.13 8.08 -5.27
N GLY A 67 -16.25 8.97 -4.81
CA GLY A 67 -15.53 8.84 -3.55
C GLY A 67 -14.22 8.06 -3.65
N ASN A 68 -13.74 7.78 -4.88
CA ASN A 68 -12.60 6.89 -5.09
C ASN A 68 -11.30 7.69 -5.22
N THR A 69 -10.22 7.13 -4.67
CA THR A 69 -8.85 7.64 -4.74
C THR A 69 -7.89 6.53 -5.15
N GLY A 70 -6.70 6.89 -5.62
CA GLY A 70 -5.68 5.94 -6.03
C GLY A 70 -4.32 6.59 -6.22
N TYR A 71 -3.33 5.78 -6.58
CA TYR A 71 -1.99 6.21 -6.95
C TYR A 71 -1.55 5.54 -8.24
N ALA A 72 -0.71 6.23 -9.00
CA ALA A 72 -0.05 5.69 -10.17
C ALA A 72 1.46 5.91 -10.07
N VAL A 73 2.23 4.84 -10.28
CA VAL A 73 3.69 4.88 -10.34
C VAL A 73 4.12 4.31 -11.69
N GLU A 74 4.93 5.08 -12.41
CA GLU A 74 5.53 4.70 -13.67
C GLU A 74 7.05 4.73 -13.51
N PHE A 75 7.70 3.64 -13.90
CA PHE A 75 9.15 3.56 -13.88
C PHE A 75 9.72 2.77 -15.05
N GLU A 76 10.97 3.06 -15.36
CA GLU A 76 11.77 2.44 -16.39
C GLU A 76 12.85 1.58 -15.75
N ILE A 77 13.07 0.40 -16.34
CA ILE A 77 14.27 -0.38 -16.08
C ILE A 77 15.34 0.08 -17.05
N GLU A 78 16.43 0.61 -16.51
CA GLU A 78 17.53 1.18 -17.29
C GLU A 78 18.16 0.12 -18.21
N PRO A 79 18.66 0.54 -19.39
CA PRO A 79 19.44 -0.34 -20.27
C PRO A 79 20.60 -1.01 -19.54
N GLY A 80 20.82 -2.29 -19.83
CA GLY A 80 21.85 -3.08 -19.17
C GLY A 80 21.51 -3.50 -17.74
N TYR A 81 20.30 -3.26 -17.22
CA TYR A 81 19.83 -3.86 -15.96
C TYR A 81 18.80 -4.96 -16.22
N SER A 82 18.73 -5.94 -15.31
CA SER A 82 17.64 -6.91 -15.19
C SER A 82 17.07 -6.88 -13.77
N VAL A 83 15.79 -7.24 -13.63
CA VAL A 83 15.14 -7.44 -12.33
C VAL A 83 15.16 -8.93 -12.02
N GLU A 84 15.95 -9.33 -11.03
CA GLU A 84 16.11 -10.74 -10.64
C GLU A 84 15.06 -11.17 -9.59
N ARG A 85 14.57 -10.21 -8.79
CA ARG A 85 13.55 -10.45 -7.75
C ARG A 85 12.38 -9.50 -7.92
N GLY A 86 11.58 -9.77 -8.94
CA GLY A 86 10.42 -8.96 -9.30
C GLY A 86 9.38 -8.87 -8.18
N ASP A 87 9.16 -9.97 -7.46
CA ASP A 87 8.26 -10.04 -6.30
C ASP A 87 8.63 -9.00 -5.22
N LEU A 88 9.91 -8.91 -4.87
CA LEU A 88 10.39 -7.95 -3.88
C LEU A 88 10.29 -6.52 -4.39
N LEU A 89 10.57 -6.28 -5.67
CA LEU A 89 10.41 -4.95 -6.26
C LEU A 89 8.95 -4.49 -6.20
N ILE A 90 8.00 -5.35 -6.56
CA ILE A 90 6.59 -5.01 -6.56
C ILE A 90 6.03 -4.84 -5.14
N ASP A 91 6.36 -5.72 -4.19
CA ASP A 91 5.98 -5.54 -2.78
C ASP A 91 6.54 -4.22 -2.22
N TYR A 92 7.78 -3.87 -2.56
CA TYR A 92 8.40 -2.61 -2.13
C TYR A 92 7.69 -1.38 -2.71
N VAL A 93 7.42 -1.34 -4.01
CA VAL A 93 6.71 -0.21 -4.64
C VAL A 93 5.31 -0.02 -4.03
N VAL A 94 4.58 -1.12 -3.82
CA VAL A 94 3.25 -1.07 -3.19
C VAL A 94 3.31 -0.55 -1.75
N ARG A 95 4.29 -1.02 -0.96
CA ARG A 95 4.51 -0.54 0.41
C ARG A 95 4.99 0.92 0.46
N LEU A 96 5.79 1.36 -0.51
CA LEU A 96 6.16 2.77 -0.65
C LEU A 96 4.91 3.63 -0.84
N ILE A 97 4.02 3.25 -1.76
CA ILE A 97 2.75 3.95 -1.97
C ILE A 97 1.90 3.96 -0.69
N TRP A 98 1.75 2.81 -0.03
CA TRP A 98 0.89 2.67 1.15
C TRP A 98 1.46 3.33 2.43
N SER A 99 2.74 3.69 2.42
CA SER A 99 3.37 4.45 3.51
C SER A 99 3.32 5.96 3.30
N ILE A 100 2.81 6.44 2.16
CA ILE A 100 2.62 7.87 1.93
C ILE A 100 1.52 8.37 2.87
N GLY A 101 1.86 9.32 3.74
CA GLY A 101 0.91 10.03 4.59
C GLY A 101 0.40 11.35 3.98
N GLU A 102 1.04 11.85 2.93
CA GLU A 102 0.66 13.07 2.20
C GLU A 102 -0.53 12.81 1.25
N GLY A 103 -1.59 13.61 1.36
CA GLY A 103 -2.77 13.50 0.50
C GLY A 103 -3.76 12.43 0.98
N TYR A 104 -4.66 12.01 0.09
CA TYR A 104 -5.71 11.05 0.42
C TYR A 104 -5.22 9.59 0.33
N MET A 105 -5.63 8.78 1.31
CA MET A 105 -5.46 7.33 1.30
C MET A 105 -6.07 6.74 0.03
N PRO A 106 -5.40 5.82 -0.68
CA PRO A 106 -5.98 5.12 -1.83
C PRO A 106 -7.10 4.17 -1.39
N THR A 107 -8.21 4.18 -2.12
CA THR A 107 -9.40 3.34 -1.83
C THR A 107 -9.85 2.47 -2.98
N GLU A 108 -9.36 2.70 -4.20
CA GLU A 108 -9.79 1.94 -5.39
C GLU A 108 -8.66 1.04 -5.92
N GLU A 109 -7.59 1.67 -6.41
CA GLU A 109 -6.52 0.94 -7.10
C GLU A 109 -5.16 1.63 -6.95
N LEU A 110 -4.12 0.80 -7.01
CA LEU A 110 -2.75 1.21 -7.27
C LEU A 110 -2.38 0.79 -8.70
N ARG A 111 -1.95 1.74 -9.50
CA ARG A 111 -1.53 1.52 -10.89
C ARG A 111 -0.02 1.50 -10.99
N LEU A 112 0.54 0.40 -11.47
CA LEU A 112 1.97 0.31 -11.76
C LEU A 112 2.17 0.18 -13.26
N VAL A 113 3.06 1.00 -13.82
CA VAL A 113 3.47 0.93 -15.22
C VAL A 113 4.98 0.73 -15.26
N VAL A 114 5.42 -0.29 -15.97
CA VAL A 114 6.84 -0.55 -16.19
C VAL A 114 7.15 -0.53 -17.68
N THR A 115 8.20 0.20 -18.02
CA THR A 115 8.76 0.24 -19.38
C THR A 115 10.16 -0.36 -19.35
N THR A 116 10.49 -1.17 -20.34
CA THR A 116 11.87 -1.65 -20.59
C THR A 116 12.35 -1.08 -21.90
N ALA A 117 13.65 -0.76 -22.01
CA ALA A 117 14.21 -0.22 -23.25
C ALA A 117 13.95 -1.15 -24.45
N GLU A 118 13.74 -0.54 -25.62
CA GLU A 118 13.68 -1.24 -26.91
C GLU A 118 14.94 -2.12 -27.01
N TRP A 119 14.79 -3.41 -27.34
CA TRP A 119 15.86 -4.43 -27.39
C TRP A 119 16.27 -5.11 -26.08
N GLU A 120 15.77 -4.68 -24.92
CA GLU A 120 16.01 -5.39 -23.66
C GLU A 120 14.96 -6.48 -23.39
N PRO A 121 15.32 -7.55 -22.64
CA PRO A 121 14.35 -8.49 -22.13
C PRO A 121 13.26 -7.75 -21.34
N ARG A 122 12.00 -8.03 -21.68
CA ARG A 122 10.87 -7.42 -20.99
C ARG A 122 10.79 -7.94 -19.57
N PHE A 123 10.51 -7.02 -18.64
CA PHE A 123 10.13 -7.39 -17.28
C PHE A 123 8.67 -7.84 -17.25
N ASP A 124 8.45 -9.08 -16.81
CA ASP A 124 7.11 -9.63 -16.64
C ASP A 124 6.48 -9.10 -15.35
N LEU A 125 5.88 -7.92 -15.46
CA LEU A 125 5.21 -7.24 -14.35
C LEU A 125 4.06 -8.06 -13.77
N VAL A 126 3.37 -8.86 -14.61
CA VAL A 126 2.24 -9.69 -14.17
C VAL A 126 2.75 -10.82 -13.30
N ALA A 127 3.72 -11.59 -13.80
CA ALA A 127 4.32 -12.68 -13.04
C ALA A 127 4.97 -12.19 -11.74
N ALA A 128 5.63 -11.02 -11.76
CA ALA A 128 6.20 -10.41 -10.55
C ALA A 128 5.12 -10.01 -9.53
N THR A 129 3.98 -9.48 -9.98
CA THR A 129 2.87 -9.10 -9.11
C THR A 129 2.20 -10.32 -8.48
N GLU A 130 2.00 -11.39 -9.26
CA GLU A 130 1.50 -12.67 -8.74
C GLU A 130 2.47 -13.31 -7.75
N ALA A 131 3.78 -13.26 -8.03
CA ALA A 131 4.83 -13.75 -7.13
C ALA A 131 4.91 -12.94 -5.83
N ALA A 132 4.54 -11.65 -5.84
CA ALA A 132 4.36 -10.83 -4.64
C ALA A 132 3.09 -11.18 -3.84
N HIS A 133 2.30 -12.15 -4.30
CA HIS A 133 1.00 -12.56 -3.75
C HIS A 133 -0.07 -11.46 -3.79
N LEU A 134 -0.05 -10.64 -4.84
CA LEU A 134 -1.05 -9.61 -5.11
C LEU A 134 -1.94 -10.04 -6.28
N THR A 135 -3.24 -9.78 -6.18
CA THR A 135 -4.14 -9.91 -7.33
C THR A 135 -4.14 -8.60 -8.11
N ALA A 136 -4.08 -8.66 -9.44
CA ALA A 136 -4.12 -7.47 -10.28
C ALA A 136 -4.79 -7.74 -11.64
N LYS A 137 -5.32 -6.67 -12.24
CA LYS A 137 -5.74 -6.67 -13.65
C LYS A 137 -4.58 -6.15 -14.49
N ALA A 138 -4.18 -6.92 -15.50
CA ALA A 138 -3.05 -6.57 -16.35
C ALA A 138 -3.51 -6.01 -17.71
N THR A 139 -2.73 -5.11 -18.28
CA THR A 139 -2.86 -4.67 -19.66
C THR A 139 -1.47 -4.44 -20.24
N GLN A 140 -1.26 -4.87 -21.47
CA GLN A 140 0.01 -4.72 -22.18
C GLN A 140 -0.22 -3.98 -23.50
N ILE A 141 0.51 -2.87 -23.69
CA ILE A 141 0.47 -2.07 -24.92
C ILE A 141 1.91 -1.77 -25.33
N GLY A 142 2.35 -2.36 -26.45
CA GLY A 142 3.72 -2.16 -26.92
C GLY A 142 4.76 -2.75 -25.96
N ASP A 143 5.64 -1.90 -25.46
CA ASP A 143 6.70 -2.13 -24.47
C ASP A 143 6.27 -1.80 -23.03
N ARG A 144 5.09 -1.19 -22.85
CA ARG A 144 4.52 -0.85 -21.54
C ARG A 144 3.70 -2.01 -21.00
N ASN A 145 4.07 -2.44 -19.80
CA ASN A 145 3.31 -3.38 -19.00
C ASN A 145 2.64 -2.61 -17.86
N THR A 146 1.32 -2.74 -17.75
CA THR A 146 0.52 -2.08 -16.69
C THR A 146 -0.19 -3.12 -15.85
N VAL A 147 -0.17 -2.95 -14.53
CA VAL A 147 -1.03 -3.69 -13.60
C VAL A 147 -1.84 -2.72 -12.75
N LEU A 148 -3.08 -3.12 -12.45
CA LEU A 148 -4.00 -2.44 -11.57
C LEU A 148 -4.28 -3.34 -10.38
N ILE A 149 -3.79 -2.93 -9.22
CA ILE A 149 -3.90 -3.65 -7.96
C ILE A 149 -5.08 -3.04 -7.20
N PRO A 150 -6.26 -3.71 -7.16
CA PRO A 150 -7.39 -3.20 -6.39
C PRO A 150 -7.02 -3.14 -4.90
N VAL A 151 -7.53 -2.11 -4.24
CA VAL A 151 -7.41 -1.89 -2.78
C VAL A 151 -8.75 -1.43 -2.18
N ASP A 152 -9.84 -1.65 -2.90
CA ASP A 152 -11.20 -1.47 -2.39
C ASP A 152 -11.53 -2.61 -1.41
N ILE A 153 -11.95 -2.26 -0.20
CA ILE A 153 -12.31 -3.25 0.83
C ILE A 153 -13.60 -4.01 0.48
N ASP A 154 -14.46 -3.42 -0.35
CA ASP A 154 -15.71 -4.04 -0.79
C ASP A 154 -15.51 -4.99 -2.00
N ASP A 155 -14.32 -4.98 -2.60
CA ASP A 155 -13.90 -5.92 -3.65
C ASP A 155 -13.09 -7.09 -3.04
N PRO A 156 -13.40 -8.37 -3.34
CA PRO A 156 -12.69 -9.51 -2.75
C PRO A 156 -11.19 -9.55 -3.05
N ASP A 157 -10.76 -9.05 -4.22
CA ASP A 157 -9.34 -8.97 -4.56
C ASP A 157 -8.69 -7.78 -3.83
N GLY A 158 -9.40 -6.66 -3.69
CA GLY A 158 -8.98 -5.52 -2.89
C GLY A 158 -8.83 -5.85 -1.40
N GLU A 159 -9.80 -6.52 -0.77
CA GLU A 159 -9.70 -6.99 0.63
C GLU A 159 -8.47 -7.90 0.84
N ARG A 160 -8.22 -8.81 -0.10
CA ARG A 160 -7.05 -9.70 -0.08
C ARG A 160 -5.76 -8.90 -0.16
N ASN A 161 -5.66 -7.97 -1.11
CA ASN A 161 -4.48 -7.12 -1.28
C ASN A 161 -4.24 -6.25 -0.04
N LEU A 162 -5.28 -5.61 0.50
CA LEU A 162 -5.18 -4.83 1.74
C LEU A 162 -4.65 -5.65 2.91
N SER A 163 -5.15 -6.88 3.09
CA SER A 163 -4.69 -7.80 4.13
C SER A 163 -3.19 -8.12 4.02
N ARG A 164 -2.63 -8.07 2.81
CA ARG A 164 -1.21 -8.31 2.51
C ARG A 164 -0.34 -7.05 2.65
N ILE A 165 -0.89 -5.88 2.31
CA ILE A 165 -0.18 -4.59 2.33
C ILE A 165 -0.13 -4.03 3.76
N ALA A 166 -1.28 -4.02 4.44
CA ALA A 166 -1.43 -3.44 5.77
C ALA A 166 -2.22 -4.36 6.68
N THR A 167 -1.53 -4.98 7.64
CA THR A 167 -2.20 -5.74 8.69
C THR A 167 -3.20 -4.84 9.42
N ASN A 168 -4.50 -5.16 9.30
CA ASN A 168 -5.65 -4.41 9.83
C ASN A 168 -6.02 -3.10 9.10
N GLY A 169 -5.61 -2.92 7.84
CA GLY A 169 -6.01 -1.74 7.05
C GLY A 169 -5.41 -0.43 7.56
N ARG A 170 -4.32 -0.48 8.31
CA ARG A 170 -3.61 0.71 8.79
C ARG A 170 -3.08 1.50 7.59
N TRP A 171 -3.34 2.79 7.57
CA TRP A 171 -2.71 3.73 6.65
C TRP A 171 -2.39 5.05 7.37
N PRO A 172 -1.25 5.68 7.06
CA PRO A 172 -0.13 5.07 6.34
C PRO A 172 0.56 3.98 7.19
N ILE A 173 1.23 3.04 6.51
CA ILE A 173 2.18 2.14 7.17
C ILE A 173 3.54 2.84 7.33
N GLU A 174 4.46 2.21 8.07
CA GLU A 174 5.85 2.65 8.10
C GLU A 174 6.50 2.45 6.72
N ALA A 175 7.38 3.37 6.33
CA ALA A 175 8.12 3.26 5.08
C ALA A 175 8.91 1.93 5.06
N PRO A 176 8.87 1.16 3.96
CA PRO A 176 9.62 -0.08 3.86
C PRO A 176 11.13 0.20 3.91
N ALA A 177 11.88 -0.74 4.48
CA ALA A 177 13.34 -0.69 4.42
C ALA A 177 13.83 -0.77 2.96
N THR A 178 15.00 -0.20 2.70
CA THR A 178 15.64 -0.23 1.37
C THR A 178 15.79 -1.65 0.85
N LEU A 179 15.54 -1.84 -0.44
CA LEU A 179 15.69 -3.14 -1.09
C LEU A 179 17.15 -3.63 -1.06
N PRO A 180 17.38 -4.96 -1.00
CA PRO A 180 18.74 -5.48 -1.15
C PRO A 180 19.26 -5.30 -2.59
N LEU A 181 20.57 -5.12 -2.73
CA LEU A 181 21.21 -4.71 -4.00
C LEU A 181 21.09 -5.72 -5.15
N ASP A 182 20.68 -6.96 -4.87
CA ASP A 182 20.47 -8.02 -5.85
C ASP A 182 19.02 -8.12 -6.36
N VAL A 183 18.15 -7.13 -6.04
CA VAL A 183 16.83 -7.04 -6.71
C VAL A 183 16.99 -6.69 -8.18
N THR A 184 17.86 -5.72 -8.47
CA THR A 184 18.20 -5.29 -9.82
C THR A 184 19.70 -5.47 -10.04
N VAL A 185 20.06 -6.07 -11.17
CA VAL A 185 21.45 -6.45 -11.44
C VAL A 185 21.88 -5.90 -12.77
N LYS A 186 23.09 -5.32 -12.81
CA LYS A 186 23.70 -4.86 -14.05
C LYS A 186 24.18 -6.08 -14.85
N ARG A 187 23.66 -6.24 -16.06
CA ARG A 187 24.08 -7.24 -17.04
C ARG A 187 25.41 -6.81 -17.65
N GLY A 188 26.37 -7.73 -17.63
CA GLY A 188 27.73 -7.54 -18.15
C GLY A 188 27.84 -7.70 -19.65
#